data_AF-A0A7M5WRP1-F1
#
_entry.id   AF-A0A7M5WRP1-F1
#
_cell.length_a   1.000
_cell.length_b   1.000
_cell.length_c   1.000
_cell.angle_alpha   90.00
_cell.angle_beta   90.00
_cell.angle_gamma   90.00
#
_symmetry.space_group_name_H-M   'P 1'
#
loop_
_entity.id
_entity.type
_entity.pdbx_description
1 polymer ?
#
loop_
_entity_poly.entity_id
_entity_poly.type
_entity_poly.pdbx_seq_one_letter_code
_entity_poly.pdbx_strand_id
1 'polypeptide(L)'
;MPAYHSSLESPTQLCKMALLPVNSKFKGPAPPGNGSPDIIDETLQYFKANVFFKNYEIKIGSKEEAKKEMATLAITNFDIPGDAKFPLNALYGKPKDRTEADQTRMYFTQLRQELGQRILDKVYEPNTNKPSKWWMCFVKRRFMDKSLSGPGM
;
A
#
# COMPACT_ATOMS: atom_id res chain seq x y z
N MET A 1 7.44 -2.02 -22.54
CA MET A 1 6.25 -2.79 -22.15
C MET A 1 5.21 -1.82 -21.62
N PRO A 2 3.92 -1.97 -21.98
CA PRO A 2 2.85 -1.15 -21.43
C PRO A 2 2.66 -1.43 -19.93
N ALA A 3 2.12 -0.45 -19.21
CA ALA A 3 1.80 -0.62 -17.78
C ALA A 3 0.66 -1.64 -17.60
N TYR A 4 0.77 -2.47 -16.57
CA TYR A 4 -0.30 -3.40 -16.20
C TYR A 4 -1.45 -2.66 -15.52
N HIS A 5 -2.68 -3.04 -15.85
CA HIS A 5 -3.91 -2.52 -15.27
C HIS A 5 -4.68 -3.66 -14.60
N SER A 6 -5.31 -3.37 -13.46
CA SER A 6 -6.06 -4.37 -12.72
C SER A 6 -7.24 -4.90 -13.51
N SER A 7 -7.49 -6.20 -13.39
CA SER A 7 -8.70 -6.85 -13.89
C SER A 7 -9.82 -6.92 -12.85
N LEU A 8 -9.58 -6.45 -11.62
CA LEU A 8 -10.56 -6.47 -10.55
C LEU A 8 -11.46 -5.24 -10.63
N GLU A 9 -12.77 -5.46 -10.53
CA GLU A 9 -13.77 -4.41 -10.58
C GLU A 9 -14.57 -4.36 -9.28
N SER A 10 -15.07 -3.17 -8.94
CA SER A 10 -16.02 -2.98 -7.84
C SER A 10 -17.12 -2.03 -8.27
N PRO A 11 -18.40 -2.33 -7.98
CA PRO A 11 -19.50 -1.40 -8.21
C PRO A 11 -19.44 -0.20 -7.24
N THR A 12 -18.72 -0.35 -6.13
CA THR A 12 -18.59 0.67 -5.09
C THR A 12 -17.28 1.42 -5.27
N GLN A 13 -17.34 2.74 -5.17
CA GLN A 13 -16.17 3.61 -5.26
C GLN A 13 -16.12 4.59 -4.09
N LEU A 14 -14.89 5.00 -3.77
CA LEU A 14 -14.58 5.96 -2.74
C LEU A 14 -13.51 6.91 -3.30
N CYS A 15 -13.76 8.22 -3.37
CA CYS A 15 -12.78 9.16 -3.93
C CYS A 15 -12.28 8.81 -5.36
N LYS A 16 -13.15 8.24 -6.20
CA LYS A 16 -12.83 7.66 -7.54
C LYS A 16 -11.90 6.43 -7.50
N MET A 17 -11.74 5.78 -6.35
CA MET A 17 -11.04 4.51 -6.19
C MET A 17 -12.06 3.38 -6.05
N ALA A 18 -11.81 2.25 -6.69
CA ALA A 18 -12.63 1.06 -6.49
C ALA A 18 -12.47 0.55 -5.05
N LEU A 19 -13.58 0.36 -4.34
CA LEU A 19 -13.60 -0.28 -3.03
C LEU A 19 -13.59 -1.79 -3.23
N LEU A 20 -12.40 -2.35 -3.42
CA LEU A 20 -12.22 -3.76 -3.76
C LEU A 20 -12.25 -4.65 -2.51
N PRO A 21 -12.80 -5.88 -2.61
CA PRO A 21 -12.69 -6.87 -1.55
C PRO A 21 -11.22 -7.21 -1.24
N VAL A 22 -10.90 -7.44 0.03
CA VAL A 22 -9.54 -7.81 0.47
C VAL A 22 -9.64 -8.97 1.46
N ASN A 23 -8.75 -9.95 1.33
CA ASN A 23 -8.61 -11.05 2.29
C ASN A 23 -7.89 -10.56 3.55
N SER A 24 -8.57 -9.74 4.34
CA SER A 24 -7.98 -9.07 5.50
C SER A 24 -8.57 -9.53 6.83
N LYS A 25 -7.72 -9.56 7.86
CA LYS A 25 -8.16 -9.66 9.27
C LYS A 25 -8.27 -8.29 9.95
N PHE A 26 -7.77 -7.23 9.32
CA PHE A 26 -7.83 -5.87 9.84
C PHE A 26 -9.20 -5.26 9.59
N LYS A 27 -9.66 -4.46 10.55
CA LYS A 27 -10.92 -3.74 10.44
C LYS A 27 -10.79 -2.63 9.39
N GLY A 28 -11.81 -2.48 8.56
CA GLY A 28 -11.92 -1.41 7.60
C GLY A 28 -13.12 -1.60 6.69
N PRO A 29 -13.35 -0.66 5.75
CA PRO A 29 -14.52 -0.64 4.89
C PRO A 29 -14.39 -1.56 3.67
N ALA A 30 -13.24 -2.22 3.43
CA ALA A 30 -13.12 -3.18 2.34
C ALA A 30 -14.11 -4.33 2.56
N PRO A 31 -14.88 -4.75 1.54
CA PRO A 31 -15.64 -5.98 1.61
C PRO A 31 -14.74 -7.18 1.95
N PRO A 32 -15.25 -8.19 2.65
CA PRO A 32 -14.48 -9.40 2.92
C PRO A 32 -14.17 -10.12 1.61
N GLY A 33 -12.91 -10.46 1.40
CA GLY A 33 -12.50 -11.35 0.31
C GLY A 33 -13.03 -12.78 0.51
N ASN A 34 -13.00 -13.56 -0.56
CA ASN A 34 -13.46 -14.96 -0.61
C ASN A 34 -12.30 -15.97 -0.58
N GLY A 35 -11.07 -15.53 -0.33
CA GLY A 35 -9.86 -16.35 -0.37
C GLY A 35 -9.18 -16.46 -1.74
N SER A 36 -9.77 -15.96 -2.83
CA SER A 36 -9.07 -15.83 -4.12
C SER A 36 -8.04 -14.68 -4.06
N PRO A 37 -7.03 -14.65 -4.96
CA PRO A 37 -6.09 -13.54 -5.03
C PRO A 37 -6.81 -12.18 -5.09
N ASP A 38 -6.42 -11.26 -4.22
CA ASP A 38 -7.03 -9.94 -4.11
C ASP A 38 -6.11 -8.85 -4.71
N ILE A 39 -6.56 -7.59 -4.61
CA ILE A 39 -5.80 -6.45 -5.15
C ILE A 39 -4.41 -6.30 -4.53
N ILE A 40 -4.18 -6.79 -3.31
CA ILE A 40 -2.87 -6.72 -2.65
C ILE A 40 -1.94 -7.77 -3.24
N ASP A 41 -2.45 -8.96 -3.54
CA ASP A 41 -1.67 -10.00 -4.21
C ASP A 41 -1.29 -9.57 -5.63
N GLU A 42 -2.25 -9.01 -6.38
CA GLU A 42 -2.02 -8.43 -7.71
C GLU A 42 -1.01 -7.29 -7.63
N THR A 43 -1.17 -6.37 -6.66
CA THR A 43 -0.23 -5.29 -6.42
C THR A 43 1.16 -5.83 -6.15
N LEU A 44 1.34 -6.82 -5.27
CA LEU A 44 2.65 -7.40 -4.96
C LEU A 44 3.29 -8.14 -6.15
N GLN A 45 2.48 -8.79 -6.99
CA GLN A 45 2.93 -9.47 -8.20
C GLN A 45 3.48 -8.48 -9.22
N TYR A 46 2.71 -7.41 -9.48
CA TYR A 46 3.10 -6.38 -10.43
C TYR A 46 3.91 -5.26 -9.80
N PHE A 47 4.16 -5.28 -8.49
CA PHE A 47 4.93 -4.27 -7.79
C PHE A 47 6.32 -4.13 -8.40
N LYS A 48 7.04 -5.25 -8.58
CA LYS A 48 8.35 -5.27 -9.26
C LYS A 48 8.28 -4.74 -10.69
N ALA A 49 7.12 -4.86 -11.34
CA ALA A 49 6.89 -4.36 -12.69
C ALA A 49 6.48 -2.87 -12.71
N ASN A 50 5.82 -2.36 -11.66
CA ASN A 50 5.08 -1.10 -11.71
C ASN A 50 5.44 -0.03 -10.67
N VAL A 51 5.97 -0.33 -9.49
CA VAL A 51 6.19 0.68 -8.41
C VAL A 51 7.37 0.20 -7.58
N PHE A 52 8.50 0.86 -7.33
CA PHE A 52 8.79 2.23 -6.96
C PHE A 52 8.17 2.72 -5.60
N PHE A 53 8.69 2.26 -4.45
CA PHE A 53 8.55 2.99 -3.18
C PHE A 53 9.86 3.74 -2.89
N LYS A 54 9.79 5.00 -2.44
CA LYS A 54 10.93 5.68 -1.78
C LYS A 54 10.68 5.85 -0.28
N ASN A 55 11.75 5.58 0.46
CA ASN A 55 11.96 5.83 1.89
C ASN A 55 11.34 4.81 2.87
N TYR A 56 11.51 3.52 2.59
CA TYR A 56 11.70 2.54 3.66
C TYR A 56 13.01 1.82 3.39
N GLU A 57 14.08 2.30 4.00
CA GLU A 57 15.31 1.52 4.09
C GLU A 57 15.03 0.45 5.14
N ILE A 58 14.80 -0.79 4.70
CA ILE A 58 14.84 -1.93 5.62
C ILE A 58 16.24 -1.91 6.21
N LYS A 59 16.38 -1.32 7.40
CA LYS A 59 17.59 -1.45 8.20
C LYS A 59 17.82 -2.95 8.37
N ILE A 60 19.08 -3.37 8.34
CA ILE A 60 19.45 -4.78 8.46
C ILE A 60 19.01 -5.26 9.86
N GLY A 61 17.75 -5.68 9.95
CA GLY A 61 17.04 -6.10 11.14
C GLY A 61 16.16 -7.29 10.81
N SER A 62 15.72 -8.00 11.84
CA SER A 62 14.92 -9.22 11.72
C SER A 62 13.54 -8.96 11.09
N LYS A 63 12.92 -9.99 10.49
CA LYS A 63 11.54 -9.89 10.00
C LYS A 63 10.56 -9.47 11.10
N GLU A 64 10.82 -9.87 12.34
CA GLU A 64 10.03 -9.53 13.52
C GLU A 64 10.08 -8.03 13.86
N GLU A 65 11.26 -7.42 13.76
CA GLU A 65 11.44 -5.97 13.94
C GLU A 65 10.76 -5.20 12.81
N ALA A 66 10.98 -5.62 11.56
CA ALA A 66 10.32 -5.02 10.40
C ALA A 66 8.79 -5.13 10.49
N LYS A 67 8.26 -6.24 11.04
CA LYS A 67 6.82 -6.38 11.30
C LYS A 67 6.29 -5.35 12.28
N LYS A 68 7.02 -5.04 13.35
CA LYS A 68 6.63 -4.00 14.31
C LYS A 68 6.67 -2.62 13.67
N GLU A 69 7.74 -2.31 12.94
CA GLU A 69 7.87 -1.04 12.24
C GLU A 69 6.78 -0.84 11.17
N MET A 70 6.50 -1.88 10.37
CA MET A 70 5.42 -1.85 9.37
C MET A 70 4.05 -1.64 10.02
N ALA A 71 3.78 -2.27 11.17
CA ALA A 71 2.54 -2.06 11.90
C ALA A 71 2.39 -0.60 12.37
N THR A 72 3.47 0.02 12.85
CA THR A 72 3.49 1.45 13.21
C THR A 72 3.33 2.35 12.00
N LEU A 73 4.06 2.07 10.91
CA LEU A 73 3.99 2.86 9.68
C LEU A 73 2.60 2.83 9.04
N ALA A 74 1.92 1.68 9.10
CA ALA A 74 0.60 1.51 8.52
C ALA A 74 -0.46 2.42 9.16
N ILE A 75 -0.33 2.75 10.45
CA ILE A 75 -1.28 3.59 11.21
C ILE A 75 -0.82 5.02 11.41
N THR A 76 0.45 5.33 11.12
CA THR A 76 0.99 6.70 11.24
C THR A 76 0.22 7.64 10.33
N ASN A 77 -0.06 8.86 10.79
CA ASN A 77 -0.82 9.85 10.02
C ASN A 77 -0.31 10.01 8.59
N PHE A 78 -1.26 10.03 7.65
CA PHE A 78 -0.99 10.15 6.24
C PHE A 78 -2.01 11.03 5.54
N ASP A 79 -1.60 11.57 4.40
CA ASP A 79 -2.45 12.39 3.54
C ASP A 79 -3.35 11.50 2.67
N ILE A 80 -4.61 11.90 2.52
CA ILE A 80 -5.59 11.29 1.61
C ILE A 80 -5.91 12.24 0.44
N PRO A 81 -6.58 11.79 -0.64
CA PRO A 81 -7.08 12.70 -1.66
C PRO A 81 -7.81 13.90 -1.05
N GLY A 82 -7.49 15.10 -1.53
CA GLY A 82 -7.98 16.38 -0.99
C GLY A 82 -7.03 17.05 0.01
N ASP A 83 -6.15 16.30 0.69
CA ASP A 83 -5.15 16.89 1.58
C ASP A 83 -4.05 17.60 0.77
N ALA A 84 -3.58 18.76 1.23
CA ALA A 84 -2.63 19.59 0.47
C ALA A 84 -1.32 18.88 0.12
N LYS A 85 -0.88 17.95 0.97
CA LYS A 85 0.37 17.18 0.80
C LYS A 85 0.17 15.88 0.01
N PHE A 86 -1.07 15.53 -0.37
CA PHE A 86 -1.32 14.33 -1.15
C PHE A 86 -0.84 14.50 -2.61
N PRO A 87 0.13 13.70 -3.07
CA PRO A 87 0.85 13.94 -4.33
C PRO A 87 0.04 13.65 -5.60
N LEU A 88 -1.12 13.00 -5.48
CA LEU A 88 -1.95 12.50 -6.59
C LEU A 88 -3.34 13.18 -6.63
N ASN A 89 -3.48 14.38 -6.07
CA ASN A 89 -4.75 15.13 -6.05
C ASN A 89 -5.35 15.38 -7.44
N ALA A 90 -4.53 15.41 -8.51
CA ALA A 90 -5.03 15.57 -9.88
C ALA A 90 -5.69 14.30 -10.44
N LEU A 91 -5.42 13.12 -9.87
CA LEU A 91 -5.92 11.83 -10.37
C LEU A 91 -7.13 11.32 -9.59
N TYR A 92 -7.19 11.61 -8.28
CA TYR A 92 -8.23 11.12 -7.39
C TYR A 92 -9.26 12.20 -7.05
N GLY A 93 -10.49 11.78 -6.74
CA GLY A 93 -11.49 12.69 -6.21
C GLY A 93 -11.19 13.02 -4.75
N LYS A 94 -11.38 14.27 -4.32
CA LYS A 94 -11.43 14.59 -2.90
C LYS A 94 -12.71 13.99 -2.27
N PRO A 95 -12.69 13.60 -0.98
CA PRO A 95 -13.90 13.22 -0.26
C PRO A 95 -14.97 14.31 -0.36
N LYS A 96 -16.23 13.90 -0.53
CA LYS A 96 -17.38 14.82 -0.63
C LYS A 96 -17.78 15.40 0.73
N ASP A 97 -17.56 14.65 1.80
CA ASP A 97 -17.91 15.00 3.17
C ASP A 97 -16.95 14.33 4.17
N ARG A 98 -17.13 14.66 5.46
CA ARG A 98 -16.31 14.12 6.55
C ARG A 98 -16.45 12.60 6.68
N THR A 99 -17.63 12.05 6.43
CA THR A 99 -17.89 10.61 6.51
C THR A 99 -17.08 9.85 5.46
N GLU A 100 -17.06 10.34 4.22
CA GLU A 100 -16.26 9.77 3.14
C GLU A 100 -14.75 9.91 3.42
N ALA A 101 -14.34 11.03 4.04
CA ALA A 101 -12.94 11.23 4.42
C ALA A 101 -12.51 10.21 5.49
N ASP A 102 -13.33 10.00 6.52
CA ASP A 102 -13.06 9.01 7.58
C ASP A 102 -13.04 7.59 7.00
N GLN A 103 -14.00 7.26 6.11
CA GLN A 103 -14.02 5.97 5.40
C GLN A 103 -12.77 5.78 4.53
N THR A 104 -12.30 6.83 3.86
CA THR A 104 -11.09 6.79 3.02
C THR A 104 -9.84 6.53 3.85
N ARG A 105 -9.72 7.19 5.01
CA ARG A 105 -8.64 6.92 5.96
C ARG A 105 -8.70 5.47 6.46
N MET A 106 -9.88 4.98 6.84
CA MET A 106 -10.03 3.58 7.28
C MET A 106 -9.66 2.59 6.17
N TYR A 107 -10.06 2.85 4.92
CA TYR A 107 -9.71 1.99 3.79
C TYR A 107 -8.21 1.96 3.55
N PHE A 108 -7.54 3.11 3.52
CA PHE A 108 -6.10 3.20 3.34
C PHE A 108 -5.33 2.54 4.49
N THR A 109 -5.78 2.71 5.74
CA THR A 109 -5.17 2.03 6.89
C THR A 109 -5.28 0.51 6.74
N GLN A 110 -6.45 -0.02 6.36
CA GLN A 110 -6.65 -1.45 6.15
C GLN A 110 -5.72 -1.99 5.04
N LEU A 111 -5.64 -1.29 3.90
CA LEU A 111 -4.72 -1.65 2.81
C LEU A 111 -3.25 -1.62 3.23
N ARG A 112 -2.84 -0.59 3.98
CA ARG A 112 -1.46 -0.44 4.49
C ARG A 112 -1.08 -1.56 5.44
N GLN A 113 -1.99 -1.95 6.34
CA GLN A 113 -1.73 -3.02 7.31
C GLN A 113 -1.57 -4.37 6.61
N GLU A 114 -2.46 -4.72 5.69
CA GLU A 114 -2.34 -5.96 4.91
C GLU A 114 -1.09 -5.97 4.02
N LEU A 115 -0.88 -4.90 3.24
CA LEU A 115 0.28 -4.81 2.36
C LEU A 115 1.58 -4.89 3.17
N GLY A 116 1.67 -4.14 4.27
CA GLY A 116 2.84 -4.12 5.15
C GLY A 116 3.14 -5.49 5.78
N GLN A 117 2.12 -6.30 6.06
CA GLN A 117 2.32 -7.66 6.52
C GLN A 117 2.77 -8.60 5.39
N ARG A 118 2.04 -8.62 4.27
CA ARG A 118 2.29 -9.57 3.16
C ARG A 118 3.60 -9.29 2.41
N ILE A 119 4.04 -8.03 2.35
CA ILE A 119 5.31 -7.68 1.70
C ILE A 119 6.51 -8.27 2.45
N LEU A 120 6.44 -8.41 3.77
CA LEU A 120 7.53 -8.98 4.57
C LEU A 120 7.77 -10.46 4.22
N ASP A 121 6.71 -11.20 3.87
CA ASP A 121 6.82 -12.59 3.41
C ASP A 121 7.49 -12.70 2.04
N LYS A 122 7.46 -11.63 1.23
CA LYS A 122 8.12 -11.58 -0.08
C LYS A 122 9.55 -11.06 0.00
N VAL A 123 9.82 -10.13 0.92
CA VAL A 123 11.12 -9.46 1.04
C VAL A 123 12.11 -10.28 1.86
N TYR A 124 11.68 -10.90 2.96
CA TYR A 124 12.57 -11.67 3.82
C TYR A 124 12.74 -13.11 3.32
N GLU A 125 13.99 -13.54 3.19
CA GLU A 125 14.30 -14.92 2.80
C GLU A 125 14.08 -15.88 4.00
N PRO A 126 13.36 -17.01 3.81
CA PRO A 126 13.01 -17.91 4.91
C PRO A 126 14.22 -18.47 5.68
N ASN A 127 15.32 -18.71 4.98
CA ASN A 127 16.50 -19.39 5.56
C ASN A 127 17.45 -18.43 6.27
N THR A 128 17.53 -17.18 5.82
CA THR A 128 18.53 -16.22 6.31
C THR A 128 17.93 -15.15 7.22
N ASN A 129 16.60 -15.02 7.23
CA ASN A 129 15.87 -13.93 7.88
C ASN A 129 16.43 -12.54 7.50
N LYS A 130 16.98 -12.42 6.28
CA LYS A 130 17.52 -11.17 5.74
C LYS A 130 16.64 -10.65 4.60
N PRO A 131 16.58 -9.33 4.41
CA PRO A 131 15.88 -8.75 3.27
C PRO A 131 16.62 -9.08 1.97
N SER A 132 15.88 -9.56 0.97
CA SER A 132 16.40 -9.94 -0.32
C SER A 132 16.87 -8.72 -1.11
N LYS A 133 18.12 -8.77 -1.61
CA LYS A 133 18.69 -7.70 -2.45
C LYS A 133 17.85 -7.38 -3.69
N TRP A 134 17.10 -8.38 -4.19
CA TRP A 134 16.22 -8.27 -5.37
C TRP A 134 14.92 -7.51 -5.10
N TRP A 135 14.63 -7.22 -3.83
CA TRP A 135 13.58 -6.29 -3.42
C TRP A 135 14.19 -4.95 -2.96
N MET A 136 15.31 -5.00 -2.23
CA MET A 136 15.98 -3.80 -1.72
C MET A 136 16.51 -2.87 -2.81
N CYS A 137 16.84 -3.38 -3.99
CA CYS A 137 17.29 -2.55 -5.11
C CYS A 137 16.23 -1.52 -5.60
N PHE A 138 14.96 -1.68 -5.22
CA PHE A 138 13.87 -0.78 -5.57
C PHE A 138 13.64 0.36 -4.56
N VAL A 139 14.30 0.37 -3.39
CA VAL A 139 14.07 1.34 -2.30
C VAL A 139 14.27 2.82 -2.71
N LYS A 140 15.07 3.08 -3.75
CA LYS A 140 15.34 4.45 -4.24
C LYS A 140 14.49 4.85 -5.46
N ARG A 141 13.59 3.97 -5.91
CA ARG A 141 12.78 4.14 -7.12
C ARG A 141 11.40 4.75 -6.71
N ARG A 142 10.89 5.80 -7.39
CA ARG A 142 9.52 6.41 -7.22
C ARG A 142 8.50 6.26 -8.38
N PHE A 143 7.26 5.83 -8.09
CA PHE A 143 6.27 5.56 -9.13
C PHE A 143 5.72 6.86 -9.62
N MET A 144 5.75 7.05 -10.94
CA MET A 144 5.37 8.31 -11.57
C MET A 144 6.16 9.51 -11.00
N ASP A 145 7.38 9.27 -10.47
CA ASP A 145 8.19 10.23 -9.73
C ASP A 145 7.50 10.86 -8.51
N LYS A 146 6.44 10.21 -7.98
CA LYS A 146 5.69 10.63 -6.80
C LYS A 146 6.11 9.87 -5.55
N SER A 147 5.86 10.47 -4.38
CA SER A 147 6.15 9.88 -3.07
C SER A 147 4.99 10.18 -2.14
N LEU A 148 4.50 9.16 -1.42
CA LEU A 148 3.49 9.33 -0.38
C LEU A 148 4.09 9.91 0.91
N SER A 149 5.41 9.79 1.10
CA SER A 149 6.15 10.59 2.06
C SER A 149 6.40 11.98 1.48
N GLY A 150 6.14 13.01 2.30
CA GLY A 150 6.52 14.38 1.98
C GLY A 150 8.03 14.51 1.72
N PRO A 151 8.49 15.61 1.09
CA PRO A 151 9.92 15.85 0.89
C PRO A 151 10.68 15.78 2.22
N GLY A 152 11.66 14.87 2.32
CA GLY A 152 12.56 14.79 3.49
C GLY A 152 12.16 13.80 4.60
N MET A 153 11.07 13.04 4.45
CA MET A 153 10.80 11.82 5.23
C MET A 153 11.26 10.58 4.48
#